data_AF-A0A6B2RUJ2-F1
#
_entry.id   AF-A0A6B2RUJ2-F1
#
_cell.length_a   1.000
_cell.length_b   1.000
_cell.length_c   1.000
_cell.angle_alpha   90.00
_cell.angle_beta   90.00
_cell.angle_gamma   90.00
#
_symmetry.space_group_name_H-M   'P 1'
#
loop_
_entity.id
_entity.type
_entity.pdbx_description
1 polymer ?
#
loop_
_entity_poly.entity_id
_entity_poly.type
_entity_poly.pdbx_seq_one_letter_code
_entity_poly.pdbx_strand_id
1 'polypeptide(L)'
;MDWYAAPQESILLRSPASFATGLAPTVSGLRWFRNLDRADIQRELPRWPAGPTFAPRSTADRAARRTGRAFLVGIPLIANLVAGFGGALGSPFGDVPVRGNPEEPENEVEDFPVMWAASGTLARTVPWQLDPSRRPDGYTTDAVLTDRRLVFLGNQQGTLSKADELWEVSREDISEARQMKFSEISADIRIVFRDGSWIRLFTGSPDSAGHLAQLINGSIHALTEADLTEGQRYRVRDFRQELPKNAEPPTFTLLKSGIVQVDCRVPAKAGQGLFETHSILMSPSGGPAKPKPGDL
;
A
#
# COMPACT_ATOMS: atom_id res chain seq x y z
N MET A 1 10.08 -19.97 0.63
CA MET A 1 11.49 -19.61 0.33
C MET A 1 11.72 -18.20 0.87
N ASP A 2 12.97 -17.79 1.00
CA ASP A 2 13.30 -16.44 1.48
C ASP A 2 13.62 -15.57 0.26
N TRP A 3 12.84 -14.50 0.05
CA TRP A 3 13.06 -13.60 -1.09
C TRP A 3 14.11 -12.54 -0.78
N TYR A 4 15.01 -12.35 -1.74
CA TYR A 4 16.00 -11.29 -1.75
C TYR A 4 16.01 -10.66 -3.14
N ALA A 5 16.19 -9.34 -3.20
CA ALA A 5 16.46 -8.66 -4.47
C ALA A 5 17.72 -9.25 -5.12
N ALA A 6 17.78 -9.23 -6.46
CA ALA A 6 18.97 -9.68 -7.17
C ALA A 6 20.21 -8.84 -6.75
N PRO A 7 21.45 -9.37 -6.85
CA PRO A 7 22.65 -8.68 -6.35
C PRO A 7 22.93 -7.27 -6.93
N GLN A 8 22.28 -6.89 -8.03
CA GLN A 8 22.37 -5.54 -8.63
C GLN A 8 20.99 -4.86 -8.74
N GLU A 9 20.03 -5.30 -7.96
CA GLU A 9 18.67 -4.75 -7.89
C GLU A 9 18.50 -4.07 -6.54
N SER A 10 18.07 -2.80 -6.57
CA SER A 10 17.90 -2.00 -5.35
C SER A 10 16.42 -1.90 -5.01
N ILE A 11 16.08 -2.20 -3.76
CA ILE A 11 14.73 -1.97 -3.23
C ILE A 11 14.52 -0.47 -3.03
N LEU A 12 13.52 0.10 -3.70
CA LEU A 12 13.16 1.50 -3.56
C LEU A 12 12.09 1.70 -2.48
N LEU A 13 11.13 0.78 -2.42
CA LEU A 13 10.05 0.82 -1.43
C LEU A 13 9.52 -0.60 -1.18
N ARG A 14 9.21 -0.90 0.08
CA ARG A 14 8.41 -2.08 0.46
C ARG A 14 7.27 -1.65 1.35
N SER A 15 6.04 -1.85 0.90
CA SER A 15 4.82 -1.53 1.65
C SER A 15 3.88 -2.74 1.70
N PRO A 16 2.99 -2.83 2.71
CA PRO A 16 1.87 -3.75 2.65
C PRO A 16 1.10 -3.58 1.35
N ALA A 17 0.52 -4.65 0.83
CA ALA A 17 -0.32 -4.58 -0.36
C ALA A 17 -1.46 -5.60 -0.25
N SER A 18 -2.68 -5.16 -0.46
CA SER A 18 -3.83 -6.05 -0.68
C SER A 18 -4.84 -5.33 -1.54
N PHE A 19 -5.76 -6.03 -2.20
CA PHE A 19 -6.87 -5.36 -2.88
C PHE A 19 -7.62 -4.45 -1.91
N ALA A 20 -7.85 -3.23 -2.36
CA ALA A 20 -8.56 -2.22 -1.59
C ALA A 20 -9.98 -2.67 -1.24
N THR A 21 -10.63 -2.01 -0.30
CA THR A 21 -12.01 -2.35 0.10
C THR A 21 -12.89 -1.11 0.01
N GLY A 22 -14.09 -1.24 -0.55
CA GLY A 22 -14.99 -0.12 -0.73
C GLY A 22 -15.37 0.54 0.59
N LEU A 23 -15.45 1.88 0.58
CA LEU A 23 -15.77 2.71 1.74
C LEU A 23 -17.24 3.19 1.73
N ALA A 24 -17.78 3.50 0.55
CA ALA A 24 -19.13 4.05 0.45
C ALA A 24 -20.18 3.02 0.91
N PRO A 25 -21.31 3.43 1.51
CA PRO A 25 -22.27 2.52 2.12
C PRO A 25 -22.74 1.36 1.22
N THR A 26 -22.92 1.64 -0.07
CA THR A 26 -23.34 0.72 -1.13
C THR A 26 -22.30 -0.36 -1.43
N VAL A 27 -21.02 -0.01 -1.36
CA VAL A 27 -19.89 -0.89 -1.69
C VAL A 27 -19.02 -1.23 -0.48
N SER A 28 -19.48 -0.89 0.73
CA SER A 28 -18.70 -1.06 1.95
C SER A 28 -18.35 -2.52 2.21
N GLY A 29 -17.06 -2.84 2.23
CA GLY A 29 -16.58 -4.21 2.39
C GLY A 29 -16.50 -5.02 1.08
N LEU A 30 -16.89 -4.44 -0.06
CA LEU A 30 -16.91 -5.12 -1.35
C LEU A 30 -15.63 -4.88 -2.14
N ARG A 31 -15.30 -5.83 -3.01
CA ARG A 31 -14.19 -5.78 -3.97
C ARG A 31 -14.65 -6.48 -5.24
N TRP A 32 -14.68 -5.77 -6.36
CA TRP A 32 -15.14 -6.33 -7.63
C TRP A 32 -13.99 -6.51 -8.63
N PHE A 33 -14.05 -7.58 -9.41
CA PHE A 33 -13.10 -7.89 -10.47
C PHE A 33 -13.85 -7.72 -11.78
N ARG A 34 -13.50 -6.72 -12.58
CA ARG A 34 -14.30 -6.30 -13.74
C ARG A 34 -13.58 -6.51 -15.06
N ASN A 35 -14.32 -6.90 -16.11
CA ASN A 35 -13.88 -6.70 -17.50
C ASN A 35 -14.26 -5.28 -17.98
N LEU A 36 -14.00 -5.02 -19.27
CA LEU A 36 -14.34 -3.76 -19.92
C LEU A 36 -15.85 -3.46 -19.96
N ASP A 37 -16.69 -4.50 -19.88
CA ASP A 37 -18.15 -4.41 -19.86
C ASP A 37 -18.74 -4.34 -18.44
N ARG A 38 -17.89 -4.15 -17.41
CA ARG A 38 -18.27 -4.21 -15.97
C ARG A 38 -18.85 -5.56 -15.52
N ALA A 39 -18.71 -6.62 -16.29
CA ALA A 39 -19.04 -7.98 -15.86
C ALA A 39 -18.03 -8.47 -14.81
N ASP A 40 -18.50 -9.26 -13.84
CA ASP A 40 -17.64 -9.89 -12.85
C ASP A 40 -16.82 -11.03 -13.48
N ILE A 41 -15.49 -10.88 -13.47
CA ILE A 41 -14.54 -11.84 -14.07
C ILE A 41 -13.91 -12.78 -13.05
N GLN A 42 -14.34 -12.76 -11.79
CA GLN A 42 -13.73 -13.55 -10.72
C GLN A 42 -13.58 -15.04 -11.06
N ARG A 43 -14.54 -15.61 -11.81
CA ARG A 43 -14.53 -17.03 -12.22
C ARG A 43 -13.63 -17.32 -13.43
N GLU A 44 -13.20 -16.28 -14.13
CA GLU A 44 -12.29 -16.36 -15.28
C GLU A 44 -10.81 -16.22 -14.86
N LEU A 45 -10.54 -15.83 -13.61
CA LEU A 45 -9.19 -15.61 -13.11
C LEU A 45 -8.46 -16.95 -12.91
N PRO A 46 -7.37 -17.22 -13.65
CA PRO A 46 -6.72 -18.52 -13.64
C PRO A 46 -6.14 -18.85 -12.26
N ARG A 47 -6.42 -20.06 -11.75
CA ARG A 47 -5.88 -20.59 -10.48
C ARG A 47 -6.33 -19.84 -9.22
N TRP A 48 -7.28 -18.90 -9.34
CA TRP A 48 -7.88 -18.28 -8.18
C TRP A 48 -8.82 -19.29 -7.48
N PRO A 49 -8.78 -19.42 -6.15
CA PRO A 49 -9.73 -20.27 -5.44
C PRO A 49 -11.18 -19.77 -5.65
N ALA A 50 -12.18 -20.48 -5.13
CA ALA A 50 -13.50 -19.86 -5.00
C ALA A 50 -13.43 -18.69 -4.00
N GLY A 51 -14.16 -17.61 -4.26
CA GLY A 51 -14.23 -16.46 -3.36
C GLY A 51 -15.64 -15.95 -3.19
N PRO A 52 -15.85 -14.97 -2.30
CA PRO A 52 -17.16 -14.37 -2.09
C PRO A 52 -17.70 -13.83 -3.41
N THR A 53 -18.97 -14.12 -3.69
CA THR A 53 -19.69 -13.43 -4.76
C THR A 53 -20.30 -12.18 -4.16
N PHE A 54 -19.83 -11.02 -4.57
CA PHE A 54 -20.30 -9.76 -4.06
C PHE A 54 -21.42 -9.24 -4.96
N ALA A 55 -22.64 -9.16 -4.44
CA ALA A 55 -23.74 -8.45 -5.09
C ALA A 55 -23.82 -7.01 -4.54
N PRO A 56 -24.11 -5.99 -5.37
CA PRO A 56 -24.43 -4.65 -4.87
C PRO A 56 -25.56 -4.76 -3.85
N ARG A 57 -25.39 -4.15 -2.67
CA ARG A 57 -26.43 -4.22 -1.64
C ARG A 57 -27.69 -3.53 -2.15
N SER A 58 -28.82 -4.25 -2.12
CA SER A 58 -30.10 -3.73 -2.58
C SER A 58 -30.60 -2.60 -1.66
N THR A 59 -31.49 -1.75 -2.17
CA THR A 59 -32.26 -0.79 -1.36
C THR A 59 -33.04 -1.47 -0.22
N ALA A 60 -33.47 -2.72 -0.40
CA ALA A 60 -34.23 -3.49 0.58
C ALA A 60 -33.36 -3.93 1.79
N ASP A 61 -32.09 -4.22 1.59
CA ASP A 61 -31.14 -4.53 2.68
C ASP A 61 -30.90 -3.33 3.62
N ARG A 62 -31.20 -2.09 3.18
CA ARG A 62 -31.07 -0.88 3.99
C ARG A 62 -32.12 -0.78 5.09
N ALA A 63 -33.32 -1.35 4.88
CA ALA A 63 -34.41 -1.26 5.85
C ALA A 63 -34.20 -2.22 7.03
N ALA A 64 -33.70 -3.43 6.76
CA ALA A 64 -33.50 -4.45 7.79
C ALA A 64 -32.44 -4.08 8.85
N ARG A 65 -31.46 -3.23 8.50
CA ARG A 65 -30.41 -2.80 9.45
C ARG A 65 -30.68 -1.49 10.17
N ARG A 66 -31.64 -0.67 9.73
CA ARG A 66 -32.12 0.47 10.55
C ARG A 66 -32.81 0.01 11.84
N THR A 67 -33.32 -1.22 11.86
CA THR A 67 -33.98 -1.83 13.02
C THR A 67 -33.16 -2.93 13.69
N GLY A 68 -32.02 -3.35 13.13
CA GLY A 68 -31.26 -4.49 13.66
C GLY A 68 -29.77 -4.40 13.40
N ARG A 69 -29.01 -4.26 14.49
CA ARG A 69 -27.54 -4.37 14.61
C ARG A 69 -26.73 -3.17 14.10
N ALA A 70 -26.59 -2.18 14.99
CA ALA A 70 -25.27 -1.65 15.28
C ALA A 70 -24.32 -2.80 15.67
N PHE A 71 -23.05 -2.69 15.27
CA PHE A 71 -21.89 -3.55 15.57
C PHE A 71 -21.47 -4.63 14.56
N LEU A 72 -20.14 -4.64 14.35
CA LEU A 72 -19.24 -5.71 13.87
C LEU A 72 -19.00 -5.84 12.35
N VAL A 73 -18.27 -4.88 11.79
CA VAL A 73 -17.17 -5.22 10.85
C VAL A 73 -15.97 -4.38 11.25
N GLY A 74 -15.24 -4.84 12.27
CA GLY A 74 -13.92 -4.31 12.60
C GLY A 74 -12.93 -4.92 11.63
N ILE A 75 -12.54 -4.19 10.59
CA ILE A 75 -11.27 -4.46 9.93
C ILE A 75 -10.20 -3.98 10.92
N PRO A 76 -9.25 -4.83 11.35
CA PRO A 76 -8.19 -4.38 12.24
C PRO A 76 -7.45 -3.25 11.54
N LEU A 77 -7.55 -2.06 12.15
CA LEU A 77 -6.77 -0.89 11.82
C LEU A 77 -5.30 -1.32 11.93
N ILE A 78 -4.62 -1.55 10.80
CA ILE A 78 -3.16 -1.59 10.80
C ILE A 78 -2.73 -0.15 11.02
N ALA A 79 -2.69 0.23 12.29
CA ALA A 79 -2.14 1.50 12.72
C ALA A 79 -0.62 1.42 12.53
N ASN A 80 -0.13 1.89 11.39
CA ASN A 80 1.25 2.36 11.31
C ASN A 80 1.32 3.61 12.18
N LEU A 81 1.65 3.41 13.45
CA LEU A 81 1.81 4.47 14.42
C LEU A 81 3.11 5.21 14.05
N VAL A 82 3.00 6.34 13.34
CA VAL A 82 4.13 7.23 13.08
C VAL A 82 4.51 7.88 14.41
N ALA A 83 5.48 7.29 15.11
CA ALA A 83 6.07 7.88 16.29
C ALA A 83 7.12 8.92 15.86
N GLY A 84 6.71 10.18 15.71
CA GLY A 84 7.68 11.27 15.56
C GLY A 84 7.20 12.53 14.85
N PHE A 85 6.16 13.21 15.33
CA PHE A 85 6.08 14.67 15.34
C PHE A 85 5.17 15.09 16.49
N GLY A 86 5.66 15.97 17.38
CA GLY A 86 4.99 16.31 18.63
C GLY A 86 3.65 17.03 18.43
N GLY A 87 2.66 16.60 19.22
CA GLY A 87 1.52 17.43 19.63
C GLY A 87 0.15 17.02 19.08
N ALA A 88 -0.58 16.17 19.80
CA ALA A 88 -1.96 16.38 20.27
C ALA A 88 -2.55 15.04 20.75
N LEU A 89 -2.86 14.95 22.04
CA LEU A 89 -3.65 13.86 22.61
C LEU A 89 -5.09 14.00 22.08
N GLY A 90 -5.48 13.10 21.18
CA GLY A 90 -6.85 13.00 20.65
C GLY A 90 -7.75 12.14 21.53
N SER A 91 -8.96 12.64 21.78
CA SER A 91 -10.02 12.14 22.66
C SER A 91 -10.43 10.66 22.43
N PRO A 92 -10.88 9.91 23.46
CA PRO A 92 -11.31 8.51 23.36
C PRO A 92 -12.65 8.28 22.62
N PHE A 93 -13.20 9.32 21.97
CA PHE A 93 -14.33 9.21 21.07
C PHE A 93 -13.89 9.73 19.70
N GLY A 94 -13.49 8.81 18.83
CA GLY A 94 -12.81 9.09 17.57
C GLY A 94 -13.62 10.00 16.65
N ASP A 95 -13.00 11.10 16.24
CA ASP A 95 -13.41 11.84 15.05
C ASP A 95 -13.34 10.89 13.85
N VAL A 96 -14.48 10.72 13.16
CA VAL A 96 -14.52 10.05 11.86
C VAL A 96 -13.61 10.85 10.92
N PRO A 97 -12.55 10.26 10.33
CA PRO A 97 -11.73 10.98 9.39
C PRO A 97 -12.63 11.60 8.32
N VAL A 98 -12.49 12.90 8.10
CA VAL A 98 -13.27 13.64 7.11
C VAL A 98 -13.17 12.89 5.79
N ARG A 99 -14.25 12.21 5.40
CA ARG A 99 -14.32 11.46 4.14
C ARG A 99 -14.06 12.46 3.02
N GLY A 100 -13.02 12.22 2.22
CA GLY A 100 -12.83 12.97 0.96
C GLY A 100 -14.07 12.83 0.08
N ASN A 101 -14.21 13.72 -0.91
CA ASN A 101 -15.24 13.53 -1.93
C ASN A 101 -14.81 12.40 -2.88
N PRO A 102 -15.74 11.55 -3.35
CA PRO A 102 -15.45 10.60 -4.43
C PRO A 102 -14.89 11.34 -5.64
N GLU A 103 -13.77 10.85 -6.18
CA GLU A 103 -13.16 11.36 -7.41
C GLU A 103 -13.73 10.63 -8.64
N GLU A 104 -14.14 9.37 -8.45
CA GLU A 104 -14.73 8.51 -9.49
C GLU A 104 -15.98 7.80 -8.94
N PRO A 105 -17.13 8.49 -8.83
CA PRO A 105 -18.34 7.93 -8.22
C PRO A 105 -18.75 6.55 -8.78
N GLU A 106 -18.55 6.33 -10.09
CA GLU A 106 -18.84 5.09 -10.79
C GLU A 106 -17.93 3.91 -10.38
N ASN A 107 -16.79 4.18 -9.74
CA ASN A 107 -15.80 3.19 -9.28
C ASN A 107 -15.55 3.25 -7.76
N GLU A 108 -16.25 4.15 -7.05
CA GLU A 108 -16.03 4.40 -5.62
C GLU A 108 -17.32 4.34 -4.79
N VAL A 109 -18.46 4.57 -5.42
CA VAL A 109 -19.78 4.61 -4.80
C VAL A 109 -20.72 3.59 -5.42
N GLU A 110 -20.84 3.60 -6.74
CA GLU A 110 -21.75 2.69 -7.47
C GLU A 110 -21.12 1.32 -7.69
N ASP A 111 -19.83 1.33 -8.04
CA ASP A 111 -18.94 0.19 -8.19
C ASP A 111 -17.74 0.30 -7.24
N PHE A 112 -16.98 -0.77 -7.12
CA PHE A 112 -15.68 -0.75 -6.45
C PHE A 112 -14.76 -1.79 -7.10
N PRO A 113 -14.35 -1.55 -8.36
CA PRO A 113 -13.43 -2.44 -9.03
C PRO A 113 -12.06 -2.34 -8.36
N VAL A 114 -11.54 -3.47 -7.91
CA VAL A 114 -10.15 -3.62 -7.45
C VAL A 114 -9.25 -4.16 -8.55
N MET A 115 -9.86 -4.62 -9.65
CA MET A 115 -9.22 -5.05 -10.87
C MET A 115 -10.13 -4.68 -12.05
N TRP A 116 -9.52 -4.18 -13.11
CA TRP A 116 -10.17 -3.89 -14.38
C TRP A 116 -9.32 -4.45 -15.51
N ALA A 117 -9.81 -5.48 -16.19
CA ALA A 117 -8.95 -6.31 -17.02
C ALA A 117 -9.70 -7.03 -18.16
N ALA A 118 -9.30 -6.76 -19.41
CA ALA A 118 -9.69 -7.59 -20.54
C ALA A 118 -8.99 -8.96 -20.48
N SER A 119 -9.49 -9.95 -21.25
CA SER A 119 -8.85 -11.26 -21.32
C SER A 119 -7.40 -11.13 -21.81
N GLY A 120 -6.48 -11.87 -21.20
CA GLY A 120 -5.06 -11.85 -21.56
C GLY A 120 -4.24 -10.66 -21.06
N THR A 121 -4.84 -9.71 -20.32
CA THR A 121 -4.12 -8.54 -19.77
C THR A 121 -3.39 -8.86 -18.45
N LEU A 122 -2.34 -8.09 -18.17
CA LEU A 122 -1.44 -8.21 -17.02
C LEU A 122 -2.18 -8.22 -15.69
N ALA A 123 -3.19 -7.37 -15.51
CA ALA A 123 -3.94 -7.33 -14.25
C ALA A 123 -4.60 -8.68 -13.91
N ARG A 124 -4.94 -9.54 -14.89
CA ARG A 124 -5.48 -10.89 -14.62
C ARG A 124 -4.44 -11.89 -14.11
N THR A 125 -3.16 -11.56 -14.20
CA THR A 125 -2.05 -12.43 -13.81
C THR A 125 -1.61 -12.21 -12.36
N VAL A 126 -2.08 -11.14 -11.71
CA VAL A 126 -1.72 -10.83 -10.32
C VAL A 126 -2.21 -11.93 -9.36
N PRO A 127 -1.54 -12.13 -8.22
CA PRO A 127 -1.79 -13.27 -7.36
C PRO A 127 -3.08 -13.10 -6.56
N TRP A 128 -3.86 -14.17 -6.43
CA TRP A 128 -5.12 -14.18 -5.67
C TRP A 128 -4.91 -13.83 -4.19
N GLN A 129 -3.71 -14.06 -3.65
CA GLN A 129 -3.31 -13.73 -2.29
C GLN A 129 -3.41 -12.23 -1.99
N LEU A 130 -3.49 -11.36 -3.00
CA LEU A 130 -3.79 -9.96 -2.76
C LEU A 130 -5.20 -9.75 -2.20
N ASP A 131 -6.15 -10.68 -2.39
CA ASP A 131 -7.50 -10.60 -1.83
C ASP A 131 -7.51 -11.08 -0.37
N PRO A 132 -7.77 -10.18 0.61
CA PRO A 132 -7.83 -10.55 2.01
C PRO A 132 -8.83 -11.67 2.31
N SER A 133 -9.90 -11.80 1.54
CA SER A 133 -10.95 -12.80 1.76
C SER A 133 -10.60 -14.22 1.30
N ARG A 134 -9.44 -14.40 0.67
CA ARG A 134 -8.97 -15.71 0.16
C ARG A 134 -7.76 -16.24 0.91
N ARG A 135 -7.03 -15.36 1.59
CA ARG A 135 -5.81 -15.69 2.31
C ARG A 135 -6.12 -16.50 3.58
N PRO A 136 -5.23 -17.42 3.98
CA PRO A 136 -5.23 -17.98 5.33
C PRO A 136 -5.05 -16.89 6.39
N ASP A 137 -5.54 -17.15 7.60
CA ASP A 137 -5.31 -16.27 8.75
C ASP A 137 -3.80 -16.09 9.02
N GLY A 138 -3.39 -14.86 9.32
CA GLY A 138 -1.99 -14.52 9.58
C GLY A 138 -1.10 -14.43 8.34
N TYR A 139 -1.65 -14.62 7.12
CA TYR A 139 -0.93 -14.39 5.88
C TYR A 139 -1.06 -12.93 5.44
N THR A 140 0.06 -12.28 5.14
CA THR A 140 0.09 -10.91 4.61
C THR A 140 0.79 -10.87 3.26
N THR A 141 0.61 -9.77 2.53
CA THR A 141 1.27 -9.54 1.25
C THR A 141 1.89 -8.16 1.24
N ASP A 142 3.05 -8.04 0.60
CA ASP A 142 3.75 -6.78 0.39
C ASP A 142 3.89 -6.50 -1.11
N ALA A 143 3.92 -5.23 -1.47
CA ALA A 143 4.47 -4.73 -2.73
C ALA A 143 5.92 -4.27 -2.49
N VAL A 144 6.84 -4.77 -3.30
CA VAL A 144 8.22 -4.31 -3.36
C VAL A 144 8.46 -3.67 -4.71
N LEU A 145 8.72 -2.37 -4.73
CA LEU A 145 9.20 -1.68 -5.92
C LEU A 145 10.73 -1.65 -5.89
N THR A 146 11.34 -2.16 -6.94
CA THR A 146 12.78 -2.07 -7.16
C THR A 146 13.08 -1.08 -8.29
N ASP A 147 14.36 -0.86 -8.58
CA ASP A 147 14.81 -0.12 -9.76
C ASP A 147 14.43 -0.82 -11.08
N ARG A 148 14.02 -2.10 -11.05
CA ARG A 148 13.73 -2.91 -12.25
C ARG A 148 12.29 -3.38 -12.38
N ARG A 149 11.64 -3.73 -11.28
CA ARG A 149 10.33 -4.40 -11.29
C ARG A 149 9.48 -4.06 -10.07
N LEU A 150 8.19 -4.32 -10.19
CA LEU A 150 7.28 -4.43 -9.05
C LEU A 150 7.09 -5.91 -8.73
N VAL A 151 7.26 -6.28 -7.47
CA VAL A 151 7.14 -7.66 -6.99
C VAL A 151 6.08 -7.72 -5.90
N PHE A 152 5.19 -8.72 -5.97
CA PHE A 152 4.30 -9.06 -4.87
C PHE A 152 4.86 -10.22 -4.08
N LEU A 153 5.01 -10.02 -2.78
CA LEU A 153 5.52 -11.01 -1.84
C LEU A 153 4.41 -11.51 -0.94
N GLY A 154 4.45 -12.79 -0.60
CA GLY A 154 3.62 -13.42 0.40
C GLY A 154 4.42 -13.69 1.67
N ASN A 155 3.92 -13.23 2.82
CA ASN A 155 4.58 -13.43 4.11
C ASN A 155 3.68 -14.26 5.03
N GLN A 156 4.28 -15.24 5.68
CA GLN A 156 3.68 -15.91 6.83
C GLN A 156 4.05 -15.14 8.12
N GLN A 157 3.20 -15.21 9.14
CA GLN A 157 3.38 -14.51 10.41
C GLN A 157 4.83 -14.56 10.94
N GLY A 158 5.41 -13.38 11.21
CA GLY A 158 6.61 -13.24 12.04
C GLY A 158 7.95 -12.99 11.33
N THR A 159 8.05 -13.03 9.99
CA THR A 159 9.35 -12.80 9.30
C THR A 159 9.21 -12.17 7.90
N LEU A 160 9.72 -10.95 7.67
CA LEU A 160 9.81 -10.32 6.33
C LEU A 160 10.81 -11.01 5.41
N SER A 161 11.81 -11.67 5.98
CA SER A 161 12.87 -12.37 5.27
C SER A 161 12.36 -13.67 4.64
N LYS A 162 11.33 -14.30 5.23
CA LYS A 162 10.71 -15.52 4.69
C LYS A 162 9.50 -15.18 3.86
N ALA A 163 9.75 -14.54 2.73
CA ALA A 163 8.73 -14.11 1.81
C ALA A 163 8.77 -14.93 0.52
N ASP A 164 7.62 -15.42 0.07
CA ASP A 164 7.49 -16.09 -1.23
C ASP A 164 7.23 -15.05 -2.32
N GLU A 165 8.00 -15.10 -3.41
CA GLU A 165 7.69 -14.33 -4.61
C GLU A 165 6.42 -14.90 -5.25
N LEU A 166 5.34 -14.10 -5.28
CA LEU A 166 4.05 -14.54 -5.80
C LEU A 166 3.88 -14.14 -7.25
N TRP A 167 4.45 -13.01 -7.64
CA TRP A 167 4.30 -12.39 -8.94
C TRP A 167 5.27 -11.23 -9.10
N GLU A 168 5.64 -10.94 -10.34
CA GLU A 168 6.46 -9.80 -10.71
C GLU A 168 6.01 -9.19 -12.03
N VAL A 169 6.39 -7.92 -12.25
CA VAL A 169 6.23 -7.22 -13.52
C VAL A 169 7.35 -6.22 -13.72
N SER A 170 7.82 -6.09 -14.96
CA SER A 170 8.82 -5.07 -15.32
C SER A 170 8.27 -3.68 -15.05
N ARG A 171 9.12 -2.76 -14.59
CA ARG A 171 8.73 -1.34 -14.47
C ARG A 171 8.29 -0.76 -15.80
N GLU A 172 8.80 -1.29 -16.90
CA GLU A 172 8.42 -0.82 -18.23
C GLU A 172 6.97 -1.19 -18.56
N ASP A 173 6.39 -2.24 -17.99
CA ASP A 173 5.01 -2.64 -18.25
C ASP A 173 3.98 -1.86 -17.39
N ILE A 174 4.45 -1.01 -16.48
CA ILE A 174 3.62 -0.11 -15.68
C ILE A 174 3.55 1.24 -16.40
N SER A 175 2.33 1.70 -16.66
CA SER A 175 2.09 3.00 -17.30
C SER A 175 2.12 4.14 -16.28
N GLU A 176 1.38 4.00 -15.19
CA GLU A 176 1.28 5.03 -14.14
C GLU A 176 0.74 4.43 -12.85
N ALA A 177 0.88 5.18 -11.75
CA ALA A 177 0.16 4.91 -10.53
C ALA A 177 -0.38 6.19 -9.88
N ARG A 178 -1.54 6.09 -9.23
CA ARG A 178 -2.23 7.22 -8.60
C ARG A 178 -2.72 6.85 -7.21
N GLN A 179 -2.42 7.69 -6.23
CA GLN A 179 -3.05 7.61 -4.91
C GLN A 179 -4.54 7.98 -5.01
N MET A 180 -5.40 7.13 -4.44
CA MET A 180 -6.85 7.32 -4.43
C MET A 180 -7.27 7.97 -3.11
N LYS A 181 -7.67 9.25 -3.19
CA LYS A 181 -8.01 10.07 -2.01
C LYS A 181 -9.32 9.64 -1.34
N PHE A 182 -10.26 9.10 -2.12
CA PHE A 182 -11.47 8.50 -1.57
C PHE A 182 -11.19 7.05 -1.13
N SER A 183 -10.56 6.92 0.03
CA SER A 183 -10.30 5.65 0.71
C SER A 183 -10.26 5.84 2.23
N GLU A 184 -10.30 4.76 3.02
CA GLU A 184 -10.48 4.81 4.48
C GLU A 184 -9.50 5.76 5.19
N ILE A 185 -8.25 5.80 4.72
CA ILE A 185 -7.17 6.65 5.23
C ILE A 185 -6.29 7.24 4.11
N SER A 186 -6.84 7.43 2.90
CA SER A 186 -6.06 7.86 1.72
C SER A 186 -4.88 6.92 1.36
N ALA A 187 -4.93 5.65 1.76
CA ALA A 187 -3.86 4.67 1.56
C ALA A 187 -4.10 3.74 0.37
N ASP A 188 -5.10 4.02 -0.46
CA ASP A 188 -5.31 3.27 -1.69
C ASP A 188 -4.45 3.82 -2.83
N ILE A 189 -4.01 2.94 -3.71
CA ILE A 189 -3.30 3.27 -4.95
C ILE A 189 -3.93 2.49 -6.12
N ARG A 190 -4.11 3.14 -7.27
CA ARG A 190 -4.36 2.47 -8.55
C ARG A 190 -3.04 2.36 -9.30
N ILE A 191 -2.70 1.16 -9.77
CA ILE A 191 -1.58 0.92 -10.69
C ILE A 191 -2.18 0.55 -12.05
N VAL A 192 -1.80 1.28 -13.09
CA VAL A 192 -2.23 1.08 -14.47
C VAL A 192 -1.09 0.46 -15.26
N PHE A 193 -1.36 -0.66 -15.93
CA PHE A 193 -0.41 -1.33 -16.81
C PHE A 193 -0.49 -0.80 -18.23
N ARG A 194 0.56 -1.01 -19.04
CA ARG A 194 0.63 -0.53 -20.43
C ARG A 194 -0.45 -1.09 -21.36
N ASP A 195 -0.99 -2.26 -21.04
CA ASP A 195 -2.11 -2.84 -21.77
C ASP A 195 -3.48 -2.23 -21.41
N GLY A 196 -3.50 -1.20 -20.57
CA GLY A 196 -4.69 -0.48 -20.13
C GLY A 196 -5.45 -1.16 -18.99
N SER A 197 -5.03 -2.35 -18.56
CA SER A 197 -5.58 -2.98 -17.36
C SER A 197 -5.05 -2.33 -16.09
N TRP A 198 -5.78 -2.43 -14.99
CA TRP A 198 -5.35 -1.83 -13.73
C TRP A 198 -5.81 -2.60 -12.50
N ILE A 199 -5.12 -2.37 -11.39
CA ILE A 199 -5.47 -2.87 -10.05
C ILE A 199 -5.55 -1.73 -9.04
N ARG A 200 -6.38 -1.87 -8.01
CA ARG A 200 -6.47 -0.94 -6.87
C ARG A 200 -6.09 -1.67 -5.58
N LEU A 201 -5.04 -1.18 -4.93
CA LEU A 201 -4.44 -1.78 -3.74
C LEU A 201 -4.53 -0.82 -2.56
N PHE A 202 -4.75 -1.36 -1.38
CA PHE A 202 -4.49 -0.69 -0.10
C PHE A 202 -3.02 -0.91 0.29
N THR A 203 -2.33 0.15 0.69
CA THR A 203 -0.88 0.12 1.01
C THR A 203 -0.53 0.31 2.49
N GLY A 204 -1.52 0.32 3.38
CA GLY A 204 -1.31 0.47 4.82
C GLY A 204 -1.22 1.91 5.33
N SER A 205 -0.66 2.85 4.54
CA SER A 205 -0.61 4.27 4.90
C SER A 205 -0.68 5.20 3.69
N PRO A 206 -1.22 6.43 3.85
CA PRO A 206 -1.21 7.42 2.78
C PRO A 206 0.20 7.76 2.28
N ASP A 207 1.20 7.82 3.16
CA ASP A 207 2.59 8.04 2.76
C ASP A 207 3.11 6.91 1.86
N SER A 208 2.79 5.65 2.17
CA SER A 208 3.17 4.50 1.35
C SER A 208 2.51 4.56 -0.03
N ALA A 209 1.22 4.94 -0.08
CA ALA A 209 0.50 5.12 -1.35
C ALA A 209 1.10 6.27 -2.18
N GLY A 210 1.40 7.40 -1.53
CA GLY A 210 2.02 8.58 -2.13
C GLY A 210 3.40 8.27 -2.71
N HIS A 211 4.31 7.70 -1.90
CA HIS A 211 5.66 7.35 -2.35
C HIS A 211 5.66 6.31 -3.46
N LEU A 212 4.81 5.27 -3.36
CA LEU A 212 4.73 4.25 -4.41
C LEU A 212 4.28 4.89 -5.74
N ALA A 213 3.26 5.74 -5.70
CA ALA A 213 2.80 6.47 -6.89
C ALA A 213 3.89 7.39 -7.45
N GLN A 214 4.55 8.16 -6.57
CA GLN A 214 5.58 9.10 -6.96
C GLN A 214 6.82 8.41 -7.56
N LEU A 215 7.25 7.27 -7.02
CA LEU A 215 8.36 6.46 -7.54
C LEU A 215 8.02 5.81 -8.87
N ILE A 216 6.82 5.20 -9.00
CA ILE A 216 6.35 4.60 -10.25
C ILE A 216 6.34 5.65 -11.37
N ASN A 217 5.80 6.83 -11.08
CA ASN A 217 5.71 7.94 -12.03
C ASN A 217 7.03 8.70 -12.25
N GLY A 218 8.12 8.33 -11.57
CA GLY A 218 9.43 8.98 -11.70
C GLY A 218 9.48 10.42 -11.18
N SER A 219 8.55 10.81 -10.30
CA SER A 219 8.47 12.17 -9.76
C SER A 219 9.35 12.41 -8.53
N ILE A 220 9.82 11.32 -7.90
CA ILE A 220 10.86 11.30 -6.87
C ILE A 220 11.89 10.24 -7.25
N HIS A 221 13.11 10.38 -6.74
CA HIS A 221 14.23 9.52 -7.12
C HIS A 221 14.74 8.77 -5.88
N ALA A 222 14.94 7.47 -6.01
CA ALA A 222 15.63 6.70 -5.00
C ALA A 222 17.13 7.04 -5.03
N LEU A 223 17.74 7.09 -3.85
CA LEU A 223 19.18 7.27 -3.68
C LEU A 223 19.79 5.98 -3.12
N THR A 224 21.07 5.79 -3.38
CA THR A 224 21.92 4.82 -2.69
C THR A 224 22.69 5.51 -1.57
N GLU A 225 23.25 4.74 -0.64
CA GLU A 225 24.12 5.29 0.42
C GLU A 225 25.36 6.01 -0.16
N ALA A 226 25.79 5.64 -1.36
CA ALA A 226 26.89 6.30 -2.06
C ALA A 226 26.54 7.73 -2.51
N ASP A 227 25.26 7.98 -2.84
CA ASP A 227 24.76 9.29 -3.27
C ASP A 227 24.63 10.29 -2.11
N LEU A 228 24.68 9.82 -0.87
CA LEU A 228 24.56 10.65 0.31
C LEU A 228 25.83 11.49 0.55
N THR A 229 25.63 12.73 1.01
CA THR A 229 26.74 13.55 1.50
C THR A 229 27.32 12.97 2.80
N GLU A 230 28.54 13.38 3.17
CA GLU A 230 29.16 12.92 4.41
C GLU A 230 28.32 13.26 5.66
N GLY A 231 27.73 14.45 5.70
CA GLY A 231 26.82 14.86 6.78
C GLY A 231 25.55 14.00 6.83
N GLN A 232 24.99 13.64 5.68
CA GLN A 232 23.84 12.73 5.60
C GLN A 232 24.20 11.32 6.07
N ARG A 233 25.34 10.76 5.63
CA ARG A 233 25.82 9.44 6.08
C ARG A 233 26.04 9.40 7.59
N TYR A 234 26.61 10.46 8.16
CA TYR A 234 26.76 10.61 9.61
C TYR A 234 25.41 10.53 10.32
N ARG A 235 24.42 11.32 9.86
CA ARG A 235 23.08 11.35 10.46
C ARG A 235 22.33 10.02 10.32
N VAL A 236 22.48 9.33 9.18
CA VAL A 236 21.91 7.99 8.96
C VAL A 236 22.50 6.98 9.93
N ARG A 237 23.82 7.00 10.15
CA ARG A 237 24.47 6.11 11.11
C ARG A 237 23.93 6.32 12.53
N ASP A 238 23.81 7.57 12.95
CA ASP A 238 23.28 7.91 14.28
C ASP A 238 21.81 7.46 14.41
N PHE A 239 20.98 7.74 13.40
CA PHE A 239 19.60 7.26 13.35
C PHE A 239 19.49 5.74 13.45
N ARG A 240 20.35 4.99 12.76
CA ARG A 240 20.36 3.52 12.84
C ARG A 240 20.76 2.99 14.21
N GLN A 241 21.58 3.71 14.97
CA GLN A 241 21.94 3.33 16.34
C GLN A 241 20.78 3.48 17.33
N GLU A 242 19.82 4.37 17.04
CA GLU A 242 18.61 4.56 17.83
C GLU A 242 17.54 3.48 17.57
N LEU A 243 17.66 2.75 16.45
CA LEU A 243 16.70 1.73 16.06
C LEU A 243 17.04 0.34 16.66
N PRO A 244 16.04 -0.54 16.83
CA PRO A 244 16.28 -1.93 17.21
C PRO A 244 17.20 -2.66 16.24
N LYS A 245 17.98 -3.64 16.74
CA LYS A 245 18.96 -4.40 15.95
C LYS A 245 18.36 -5.19 14.78
N ASN A 246 17.07 -5.45 14.82
CA ASN A 246 16.30 -6.15 13.79
C ASN A 246 15.58 -5.18 12.83
N ALA A 247 15.95 -3.90 12.82
CA ALA A 247 15.51 -2.96 11.78
C ALA A 247 16.07 -3.39 10.42
N GLU A 248 15.24 -3.27 9.40
CA GLU A 248 15.64 -3.47 8.00
C GLU A 248 16.64 -2.38 7.56
N PRO A 249 17.45 -2.62 6.51
CA PRO A 249 18.30 -1.60 5.93
C PRO A 249 17.50 -0.34 5.52
N PRO A 250 18.09 0.87 5.66
CA PRO A 250 17.41 2.10 5.28
C PRO A 250 17.19 2.18 3.77
N THR A 251 16.05 2.76 3.38
CA THR A 251 15.81 3.25 2.01
C THR A 251 15.96 4.77 1.98
N PHE A 252 16.47 5.30 0.87
CA PHE A 252 16.73 6.72 0.71
C PHE A 252 15.97 7.28 -0.48
N THR A 253 15.25 8.38 -0.26
CA THR A 253 14.44 9.03 -1.29
C THR A 253 14.78 10.51 -1.36
N LEU A 254 15.12 10.99 -2.56
CA LEU A 254 15.24 12.42 -2.84
C LEU A 254 13.87 12.99 -3.20
N LEU A 255 13.36 13.83 -2.31
CA LEU A 255 12.11 14.56 -2.50
C LEU A 255 12.32 15.74 -3.44
N LYS A 256 11.22 16.28 -4.00
CA LYS A 256 11.26 17.39 -4.98
C LYS A 256 11.95 18.63 -4.43
N SER A 257 11.86 18.88 -3.13
CA SER A 257 12.51 20.01 -2.47
C SER A 257 14.03 19.88 -2.29
N GLY A 258 14.62 18.74 -2.68
CA GLY A 258 16.03 18.39 -2.42
C GLY A 258 16.28 17.83 -1.02
N ILE A 259 15.23 17.59 -0.23
CA ILE A 259 15.31 16.89 1.06
C ILE A 259 15.51 15.40 0.80
N VAL A 260 16.38 14.77 1.60
CA VAL A 260 16.53 13.33 1.62
C VAL A 260 15.66 12.77 2.74
N GLN A 261 14.70 11.92 2.38
CA GLN A 261 13.98 11.08 3.31
C GLN A 261 14.70 9.75 3.50
N VAL A 262 14.82 9.32 4.75
CA VAL A 262 15.36 8.03 5.13
C VAL A 262 14.29 7.28 5.89
N ASP A 263 13.95 6.08 5.42
CA ASP A 263 12.98 5.21 6.08
C ASP A 263 13.64 3.89 6.49
N CYS A 264 13.36 3.46 7.72
CA CYS A 264 13.72 2.14 8.23
C CYS A 264 12.46 1.44 8.73
N ARG A 265 12.27 0.17 8.35
CA ARG A 265 11.18 -0.65 8.88
C ARG A 265 11.65 -1.46 10.08
N VAL A 266 10.84 -1.44 11.14
CA VAL A 266 11.10 -2.17 12.39
C VAL A 266 9.91 -3.08 12.66
N PRO A 267 10.10 -4.34 13.07
CA PRO A 267 8.99 -5.18 13.51
C PRO A 267 8.20 -4.52 14.65
N ALA A 268 6.89 -4.32 14.45
CA ALA A 268 6.02 -3.66 15.42
C ALA A 268 5.78 -4.56 16.63
N LYS A 269 5.64 -3.95 17.81
CA LYS A 269 5.29 -4.69 19.04
C LYS A 269 3.83 -5.14 19.07
N ALA A 270 2.97 -4.48 18.30
CA ALA A 270 1.52 -4.69 18.29
C ALA A 270 1.08 -6.05 17.73
N GLY A 271 1.95 -6.76 17.01
CA GLY A 271 1.64 -8.08 16.48
C GLY A 271 2.71 -8.62 15.53
N GLN A 272 2.80 -9.94 15.44
CA GLN A 272 3.72 -10.59 14.50
C GLN A 272 3.35 -10.26 13.04
N GLY A 273 4.35 -9.87 12.24
CA GLY A 273 4.15 -9.49 10.84
C GLY A 273 3.65 -8.05 10.64
N LEU A 274 3.50 -7.27 11.71
CA LEU A 274 3.29 -5.83 11.63
C LEU A 274 4.63 -5.10 11.71
N PHE A 275 4.71 -3.93 11.08
CA PHE A 275 5.95 -3.14 11.02
C PHE A 275 5.63 -1.67 11.30
N GLU A 276 6.52 -1.03 12.05
CA GLU A 276 6.56 0.41 12.23
C GLU A 276 7.61 0.98 11.27
N THR A 277 7.23 1.99 10.51
CA THR A 277 8.18 2.76 9.70
C THR A 277 8.69 3.92 10.53
N HIS A 278 10.01 3.96 10.72
CA HIS A 278 10.71 5.08 11.33
C HIS A 278 11.36 5.91 10.23
N SER A 279 11.14 7.22 10.28
CA SER A 279 11.56 8.12 9.22
C SER A 279 12.33 9.31 9.77
N ILE A 280 13.35 9.76 9.05
CA ILE A 280 13.98 11.06 9.25
C ILE A 280 14.05 11.84 7.93
N LEU A 281 14.01 13.16 8.03
CA LEU A 281 14.19 14.06 6.90
C LEU A 281 15.49 14.85 7.10
N MET A 282 16.31 14.87 6.06
CA MET A 282 17.62 15.50 6.08
C MET A 282 17.74 16.55 4.98
N SER A 283 18.33 17.69 5.31
CA SER A 283 18.79 18.67 4.33
C SER A 283 19.94 18.09 3.48
N PRO A 284 20.35 18.76 2.39
CA PRO A 284 21.56 18.41 1.65
C PRO A 284 22.84 18.35 2.53
N SER A 285 22.88 19.13 3.62
CA SER A 285 23.98 19.13 4.59
C SER A 285 23.89 18.07 5.68
N GLY A 286 22.81 17.28 5.74
CA GLY A 286 22.59 16.25 6.77
C GLY A 286 21.92 16.75 8.05
N GLY A 287 21.52 18.02 8.13
CA GLY A 287 20.77 18.56 9.25
C GLY A 287 19.28 18.17 9.21
N PRO A 288 18.55 18.18 10.34
CA PRO A 288 17.11 17.92 10.34
C PRO A 288 16.36 18.88 9.42
N ALA A 289 15.45 18.33 8.62
CA ALA A 289 14.60 19.10 7.70
C ALA A 289 13.11 18.90 8.02
N LYS A 290 12.29 19.82 7.50
CA LYS A 290 10.82 19.71 7.49
C LYS A 290 10.35 19.57 6.05
N PRO A 291 9.30 18.77 5.78
CA PRO A 291 8.79 18.61 4.43
C PRO A 291 8.29 19.96 3.89
N LYS A 292 8.46 20.20 2.59
CA LYS A 292 7.95 21.39 1.90
C LYS A 292 6.69 21.05 1.09
N PRO A 293 5.90 22.06 0.68
CA PRO A 293 4.76 21.82 -0.20
C PRO A 293 5.17 21.03 -1.45
N GLY A 294 4.51 19.90 -1.70
CA GLY A 294 4.78 19.02 -2.84
C GLY A 294 5.78 17.89 -2.57
N ASP A 295 6.31 17.75 -1.36
CA ASP A 295 7.13 16.62 -0.94
C ASP A 295 6.30 15.40 -0.49
N LEU A 296 5.06 15.62 -0.04
CA LEU A 296 4.11 14.60 0.45
C LEU A 296 2.75 14.80 -0.22
#